data_AF-A0A7G6A3L0-F1
#
_entry.id   AF-A0A7G6A3L0-F1
#
_cell.length_a   1.000
_cell.length_b   1.000
_cell.length_c   1.000
_cell.angle_alpha   90.00
_cell.angle_beta   90.00
_cell.angle_gamma   90.00
#
_symmetry.space_group_name_H-M   'P 1'
#
loop_
_entity.id
_entity.type
_entity.pdbx_description
1 polymer ?
#
loop_
_entity_poly.entity_id
_entity_poly.type
_entity_poly.pdbx_seq_one_letter_code
_entity_poly.pdbx_strand_id
1 'polypeptide(L)'
;MPFTLCHPAVILPLHRCAPRSTVLAALVIGSMMPDLPYFFITGASGNFSHSPAGIVLYCVPVGALVYLLYHALLRDALLDWAPPALAARMPVAVPWQVRDARSIAILCASLAIGAGSHIAWDAFTHAHTVVVDHVAVLRTPVAIGAHVLPLYNLLQHLSSLVGFLVIAGFARSWFSSTAPVQLRPYQASNARRLGIALVIVAAAVVGGLVGLLWREARTPGHVLFNVVVTSMAMAALMLVALCAGWRVGKLRARR
;
A
#
# COMPACT_ATOMS: atom_id res chain seq x y z
N MET A 1 12.79 7.13 -0.74
CA MET A 1 11.45 6.53 -0.68
C MET A 1 10.98 6.51 0.77
N PRO A 2 10.02 7.36 1.14
CA PRO A 2 9.22 7.14 2.32
C PRO A 2 8.58 5.76 2.22
N PHE A 3 8.22 5.18 3.37
CA PHE A 3 7.61 3.87 3.38
C PHE A 3 6.27 3.96 2.62
N THR A 4 6.17 3.29 1.46
CA THR A 4 5.02 3.39 0.53
C THR A 4 3.67 3.25 1.24
N LEU A 5 3.60 2.38 2.26
CA LEU A 5 2.38 2.12 3.03
C LEU A 5 1.91 3.27 3.93
N CYS A 6 2.69 4.35 4.06
CA CYS A 6 2.32 5.54 4.82
C CYS A 6 1.58 6.59 3.99
N HIS A 7 1.72 6.58 2.65
CA HIS A 7 1.05 7.54 1.76
C HIS A 7 -0.49 7.56 1.87
N PRO A 8 -1.17 6.43 2.16
CA PRO A 8 -2.59 6.46 2.45
C PRO A 8 -2.99 7.44 3.56
N ALA A 9 -2.09 7.89 4.43
CA ALA A 9 -2.39 8.85 5.49
C ALA A 9 -2.99 10.16 4.96
N VAL A 10 -2.54 10.66 3.80
CA VAL A 10 -3.04 11.92 3.21
C VAL A 10 -4.43 11.77 2.61
N ILE A 11 -4.78 10.59 2.11
CA ILE A 11 -6.10 10.38 1.47
C ILE A 11 -7.22 10.14 2.49
N LEU A 12 -6.91 9.78 3.74
CA LEU A 12 -7.92 9.42 4.73
C LEU A 12 -8.78 10.63 5.13
N PRO A 13 -8.20 11.82 5.42
CA PRO A 13 -8.97 13.06 5.60
C PRO A 13 -9.73 13.45 4.32
N LEU A 14 -9.12 13.32 3.14
CA LEU A 14 -9.74 13.67 1.86
C LEU A 14 -11.03 12.89 1.63
N HIS A 15 -11.00 11.57 1.87
CA HIS A 15 -12.19 10.74 1.75
C HIS A 15 -13.31 11.16 2.71
N ARG A 16 -12.98 11.57 3.95
CA ARG A 16 -13.97 12.06 4.91
C ARG A 16 -14.68 13.33 4.45
N CYS A 17 -14.01 14.19 3.69
CA CYS A 17 -14.60 15.41 3.13
C CYS A 17 -15.51 15.14 1.93
N ALA A 18 -15.26 14.07 1.17
CA ALA A 18 -16.00 13.76 -0.06
C ALA A 18 -16.37 12.26 -0.20
N PRO A 19 -17.05 11.64 0.79
CA PRO A 19 -17.25 10.19 0.82
C PRO A 19 -18.20 9.68 -0.28
N ARG A 20 -19.05 10.55 -0.83
CA ARG A 20 -19.96 10.23 -1.94
C ARG A 20 -19.33 10.40 -3.33
N SER A 21 -18.17 11.04 -3.40
CA SER A 21 -17.50 11.40 -4.65
C SER A 21 -16.13 10.74 -4.79
N THR A 22 -15.77 9.86 -3.86
CA THR A 22 -14.49 9.15 -3.84
C THR A 22 -14.66 7.71 -3.40
N VAL A 23 -13.79 6.83 -3.90
CA VAL A 23 -13.72 5.42 -3.49
C VAL A 23 -12.48 5.23 -2.62
N LEU A 24 -12.67 4.99 -1.31
CA LEU A 24 -11.57 4.91 -0.36
C LEU A 24 -10.50 3.88 -0.76
N ALA A 25 -10.92 2.66 -1.15
CA ALA A 25 -10.00 1.62 -1.55
C ALA A 25 -9.17 2.03 -2.78
N ALA A 26 -9.76 2.76 -3.72
CA ALA A 26 -9.08 3.27 -4.90
C ALA A 26 -8.12 4.43 -4.56
N LEU A 27 -8.48 5.32 -3.64
CA LEU A 27 -7.55 6.34 -3.12
C LEU A 27 -6.32 5.70 -2.47
N VAL A 28 -6.53 4.70 -1.60
CA VAL A 28 -5.47 3.94 -0.93
C VAL A 28 -4.56 3.26 -1.96
N ILE A 29 -5.15 2.47 -2.87
CA ILE A 29 -4.41 1.76 -3.92
C ILE A 29 -3.63 2.75 -4.78
N GLY A 30 -4.30 3.81 -5.26
CA GLY A 30 -3.68 4.85 -6.07
C GLY A 30 -2.45 5.48 -5.41
N SER A 31 -2.52 5.76 -4.10
CA SER A 31 -1.40 6.32 -3.33
C SER A 31 -0.19 5.40 -3.16
N MET A 32 -0.27 4.16 -3.62
CA MET A 32 0.82 3.18 -3.60
C MET A 32 1.33 2.83 -5.00
N MET A 33 0.61 3.19 -6.06
CA MET A 33 0.96 2.79 -7.43
C MET A 33 2.24 3.42 -7.98
N PRO A 34 2.59 4.69 -7.68
CA PRO A 34 3.84 5.27 -8.19
C PRO A 34 5.08 4.45 -7.81
N ASP A 35 5.07 3.80 -6.64
CA ASP A 35 6.17 3.01 -6.13
C ASP A 35 6.18 1.54 -6.61
N LEU A 36 5.10 1.06 -7.24
CA LEU A 36 5.00 -0.34 -7.65
C LEU A 36 6.16 -0.84 -8.53
N PRO A 37 6.73 -0.02 -9.45
CA PRO A 37 7.90 -0.41 -10.25
C PRO A 37 9.16 -0.77 -9.44
N TYR A 38 9.28 -0.31 -8.19
CA TYR A 38 10.42 -0.67 -7.36
C TYR A 38 10.30 -2.11 -6.83
N PHE A 39 9.07 -2.58 -6.60
CA PHE A 39 8.80 -3.92 -6.08
C PHE A 39 8.76 -4.99 -7.18
N PHE A 40 8.24 -4.66 -8.35
CA PHE A 40 7.98 -5.64 -9.41
C PHE A 40 8.49 -5.18 -10.78
N ILE A 41 8.87 -6.14 -11.62
CA ILE A 41 9.16 -5.87 -13.03
C ILE A 41 7.83 -5.63 -13.74
N THR A 42 7.48 -4.36 -13.91
CA THR A 42 6.18 -3.94 -14.49
C THR A 42 6.30 -3.29 -15.87
N GLY A 43 7.51 -3.17 -16.41
CA GLY A 43 7.79 -2.50 -17.68
C GLY A 43 7.79 -0.97 -17.62
N ALA A 44 7.38 -0.37 -16.49
CA ALA A 44 7.51 1.07 -16.23
C ALA A 44 8.74 1.35 -15.37
N SER A 45 9.36 2.51 -15.57
CA SER A 45 10.37 3.05 -14.65
C SER A 45 9.70 3.82 -13.52
N GLY A 46 10.38 3.95 -12.38
CA GLY A 46 9.92 4.82 -11.28
C GLY A 46 9.75 6.28 -11.73
N ASN A 47 10.65 6.79 -12.58
CA ASN A 47 10.53 8.14 -13.12
C ASN A 47 9.25 8.31 -13.96
N PHE A 48 8.88 7.30 -14.75
CA PHE A 48 7.66 7.35 -15.54
C PHE A 48 6.43 7.31 -14.64
N SER A 49 6.36 6.39 -13.67
CA SER A 49 5.21 6.27 -12.76
C SER A 49 4.99 7.51 -11.89
N HIS A 50 6.03 8.30 -11.63
CA HIS A 50 5.97 9.57 -10.91
C HIS A 50 5.70 10.80 -11.80
N SER A 51 5.48 10.61 -13.10
CA SER A 51 5.15 11.70 -14.03
C SER A 51 3.62 11.89 -14.17
N PRO A 52 3.15 13.08 -14.59
CA PRO A 52 1.73 13.29 -14.89
C PRO A 52 1.17 12.28 -15.92
N ALA A 53 1.96 11.94 -16.93
CA ALA A 53 1.59 10.92 -17.90
C ALA A 53 1.51 9.52 -17.26
N GLY A 54 2.46 9.20 -16.37
CA GLY A 54 2.46 7.94 -15.62
C GLY A 54 1.28 7.76 -14.69
N ILE A 55 0.73 8.84 -14.12
CA ILE A 55 -0.52 8.75 -13.35
C ILE A 55 -1.62 8.14 -14.21
N VAL A 56 -1.83 8.68 -15.41
CA VAL A 56 -2.93 8.27 -16.30
C VAL A 56 -2.64 6.95 -17.02
N LEU A 57 -1.41 6.77 -17.52
CA LEU A 57 -1.05 5.64 -18.38
C LEU A 57 -0.57 4.41 -17.60
N TYR A 58 -0.15 4.57 -16.34
CA TYR A 58 0.36 3.47 -15.53
C TYR A 58 -0.40 3.34 -14.19
N CYS A 59 -0.40 4.36 -13.35
CA CYS A 59 -0.95 4.25 -11.99
C CYS A 59 -2.45 3.94 -11.98
N VAL A 60 -3.23 4.60 -12.85
CA VAL A 60 -4.68 4.35 -12.96
C VAL A 60 -4.96 2.93 -13.52
N PRO A 61 -4.41 2.50 -14.67
CA PRO A 61 -4.63 1.14 -15.17
C PRO A 61 -4.19 0.05 -14.21
N VAL A 62 -2.97 0.14 -13.68
CA VAL A 62 -2.43 -0.87 -12.76
C VAL A 62 -3.17 -0.85 -11.42
N GLY A 63 -3.49 0.34 -10.91
CA GLY A 63 -4.31 0.48 -9.71
C GLY A 63 -5.72 -0.06 -9.87
N ALA A 64 -6.33 0.06 -11.05
CA ALA A 64 -7.60 -0.59 -11.37
C ALA A 64 -7.46 -2.12 -11.32
N LEU A 65 -6.39 -2.70 -11.90
CA LEU A 65 -6.14 -4.14 -11.80
C LEU A 65 -5.97 -4.61 -10.35
N VAL A 66 -5.23 -3.86 -9.53
CA VAL A 66 -5.07 -4.14 -8.10
C VAL A 66 -6.39 -4.02 -7.35
N TYR A 67 -7.24 -3.04 -7.71
CA TYR A 67 -8.59 -2.89 -7.16
C TYR A 67 -9.47 -4.10 -7.49
N LEU A 68 -9.45 -4.57 -8.74
CA LEU A 68 -10.16 -5.79 -9.16
C LEU A 68 -9.64 -7.00 -8.38
N LEU A 69 -8.32 -7.17 -8.28
CA LEU A 69 -7.68 -8.25 -7.53
C LEU A 69 -8.08 -8.23 -6.05
N TYR A 70 -8.11 -7.04 -5.43
CA TYR A 70 -8.53 -6.86 -4.05
C TYR A 70 -9.96 -7.35 -3.84
N HIS A 71 -10.90 -6.90 -4.66
CA HIS A 71 -12.32 -7.27 -4.51
C HIS A 71 -12.62 -8.72 -4.91
N ALA A 72 -11.97 -9.24 -5.95
CA ALA A 72 -12.23 -10.57 -6.48
C ALA A 72 -11.57 -11.68 -5.64
N LEU A 73 -10.42 -11.37 -5.01
CA LEU A 73 -9.57 -12.38 -4.37
C LEU A 73 -9.20 -12.03 -2.93
N LEU A 74 -8.54 -10.90 -2.71
CA LEU A 74 -7.84 -10.64 -1.44
C LEU A 74 -8.81 -10.39 -0.29
N ARG A 75 -9.84 -9.58 -0.51
CA ARG A 75 -10.73 -9.07 0.54
C ARG A 75 -11.31 -10.21 1.38
N ASP A 76 -11.96 -11.19 0.76
CA ASP A 76 -12.65 -12.22 1.52
C ASP A 76 -11.69 -13.20 2.19
N ALA A 77 -10.56 -13.52 1.55
CA ALA A 77 -9.50 -14.33 2.16
C ALA A 77 -8.93 -13.64 3.40
N LEU A 78 -8.58 -12.35 3.29
CA LEU A 78 -8.05 -11.55 4.38
C LEU A 78 -9.04 -11.42 5.54
N LEU A 79 -10.33 -11.24 5.26
CA LEU A 79 -11.36 -11.17 6.30
C LEU A 79 -11.58 -12.52 7.00
N ASP A 80 -11.45 -13.64 6.29
CA ASP A 80 -11.51 -14.98 6.90
C ASP A 80 -10.31 -15.25 7.82
N TRP A 81 -9.16 -14.61 7.56
CA TRP A 81 -7.94 -14.73 8.36
C TRP A 81 -7.80 -13.65 9.43
N ALA A 82 -8.55 -12.56 9.32
CA ALA A 82 -8.55 -11.48 10.29
C ALA A 82 -8.96 -11.97 11.69
N PRO A 83 -8.50 -11.30 12.77
CA PRO A 83 -9.02 -11.54 14.11
C PRO A 83 -10.55 -11.40 14.17
N PRO A 84 -11.27 -12.21 14.97
CA PRO A 84 -12.74 -12.22 14.98
C PRO A 84 -13.34 -10.84 15.23
N ALA A 85 -12.74 -10.07 16.15
CA ALA A 85 -13.17 -8.72 16.48
C ALA A 85 -13.08 -7.73 15.30
N LEU A 86 -12.09 -7.90 14.41
CA LEU A 86 -11.94 -7.09 13.21
C LEU A 86 -12.92 -7.55 12.13
N ALA A 87 -12.99 -8.86 11.89
CA ALA A 87 -13.88 -9.43 10.88
C ALA A 87 -15.36 -9.10 11.14
N ALA A 88 -15.80 -9.08 12.40
CA ALA A 88 -17.17 -8.79 12.79
C ALA A 88 -17.62 -7.34 12.55
N ARG A 89 -16.66 -6.41 12.40
CA ARG A 89 -16.90 -4.98 12.11
C ARG A 89 -16.88 -4.67 10.62
N MET A 90 -16.49 -5.63 9.79
CA MET A 90 -16.41 -5.46 8.35
C MET A 90 -17.71 -5.93 7.69
N PRO A 91 -18.22 -5.21 6.68
CA PRO A 91 -19.44 -5.61 5.99
C PRO A 91 -19.25 -6.99 5.33
N VAL A 92 -20.28 -7.84 5.40
CA VAL A 92 -20.22 -9.19 4.83
C VAL A 92 -19.97 -9.13 3.32
N ALA A 93 -20.72 -8.29 2.62
CA ALA A 93 -20.52 -7.97 1.22
C ALA A 93 -20.29 -6.46 1.04
N VAL A 94 -19.38 -6.10 0.15
CA VAL A 94 -19.30 -4.73 -0.38
C VAL A 94 -19.91 -4.78 -1.77
N PRO A 95 -21.01 -4.05 -2.03
CA PRO A 95 -21.59 -4.04 -3.36
C PRO A 95 -20.56 -3.58 -4.37
N TRP A 96 -20.55 -4.22 -5.53
CA TRP A 96 -19.68 -3.84 -6.62
C TRP A 96 -19.92 -2.37 -6.99
N GLN A 97 -18.88 -1.56 -6.87
CA GLN A 97 -19.04 -0.11 -7.00
C GLN A 97 -19.04 0.37 -8.46
N VAL A 98 -18.58 -0.47 -9.40
CA VAL A 98 -18.51 -0.11 -10.83
C VAL A 98 -19.79 -0.56 -11.54
N ARG A 99 -20.74 0.34 -11.70
CA ARG A 99 -22.10 0.05 -12.23
C ARG A 99 -22.42 0.81 -13.52
N ASP A 100 -21.84 1.99 -13.68
CA ASP A 100 -22.08 2.91 -14.79
C ASP A 100 -20.81 3.73 -15.11
N ALA A 101 -20.85 4.52 -16.18
CA ALA A 101 -19.73 5.37 -16.60
C ALA A 101 -19.30 6.37 -15.49
N ARG A 102 -20.24 6.87 -14.69
CA ARG A 102 -19.96 7.80 -13.59
C ARG A 102 -19.13 7.12 -12.50
N SER A 103 -19.47 5.89 -12.12
CA SER A 103 -18.74 5.12 -11.12
C SER A 103 -17.33 4.74 -11.59
N ILE A 104 -17.16 4.45 -12.89
CA ILE A 104 -15.82 4.27 -13.50
C ILE A 104 -15.01 5.56 -13.40
N ALA A 105 -15.62 6.71 -13.75
CA ALA A 105 -14.95 8.00 -13.68
C ALA A 105 -14.52 8.33 -12.23
N ILE A 106 -15.38 8.09 -11.24
CA ILE A 106 -15.04 8.28 -9.83
C ILE A 106 -13.92 7.33 -9.38
N LEU A 107 -13.93 6.07 -9.83
CA LEU A 107 -12.87 5.11 -9.53
C LEU A 107 -11.52 5.60 -10.09
N CYS A 108 -11.48 5.92 -11.38
CA CYS A 108 -10.27 6.42 -12.05
C CYS A 108 -9.78 7.74 -11.43
N ALA A 109 -10.68 8.67 -11.12
CA ALA A 109 -10.34 9.91 -10.43
C ALA A 109 -9.78 9.63 -9.03
N SER A 110 -10.35 8.69 -8.28
CA SER A 110 -9.83 8.30 -6.96
C SER A 110 -8.42 7.70 -7.04
N LEU A 111 -8.17 6.84 -8.02
CA LEU A 111 -6.83 6.29 -8.28
C LEU A 111 -5.83 7.41 -8.62
N ALA A 112 -6.21 8.32 -9.52
CA ALA A 112 -5.38 9.43 -9.94
C ALA A 112 -5.09 10.41 -8.80
N ILE A 113 -6.09 10.73 -7.97
CA ILE A 113 -5.93 11.57 -6.77
C ILE A 113 -4.99 10.88 -5.77
N GLY A 114 -5.15 9.57 -5.57
CA GLY A 114 -4.23 8.79 -4.73
C GLY A 114 -2.78 8.91 -5.22
N ALA A 115 -2.53 8.61 -6.50
CA ALA A 115 -1.20 8.70 -7.09
C ALA A 115 -0.63 10.13 -7.09
N GLY A 116 -1.46 11.13 -7.38
CA GLY A 116 -1.09 12.54 -7.30
C GLY A 116 -0.72 12.97 -5.88
N SER A 117 -1.45 12.49 -4.85
CA SER A 117 -1.14 12.79 -3.46
C SER A 117 0.19 12.19 -3.00
N HIS A 118 0.54 11.00 -3.51
CA HIS A 118 1.84 10.38 -3.30
C HIS A 118 2.97 11.23 -3.90
N ILE A 119 2.86 11.56 -5.19
CA ILE A 119 3.88 12.37 -5.90
C ILE A 119 4.01 13.77 -5.25
N ALA A 120 2.88 14.36 -4.85
CA ALA A 120 2.88 15.65 -4.16
C ALA A 120 3.60 15.59 -2.81
N TRP A 121 3.46 14.49 -2.05
CA TRP A 121 4.20 14.29 -0.81
C TRP A 121 5.69 14.12 -1.11
N ASP A 122 6.02 13.24 -2.06
CA ASP A 122 7.39 12.93 -2.44
C ASP A 122 8.19 14.13 -2.94
N ALA A 123 7.50 15.11 -3.55
CA ALA A 123 8.10 16.35 -3.98
C ALA A 123 8.80 17.12 -2.85
N PHE A 124 8.42 16.92 -1.58
CA PHE A 124 9.07 17.59 -0.43
C PHE A 124 10.19 16.76 0.21
N THR A 125 10.29 15.47 -0.13
CA THR A 125 11.10 14.50 0.63
C THR A 125 12.17 13.80 -0.21
N HIS A 126 12.33 14.16 -1.48
CA HIS A 126 13.30 13.53 -2.38
C HIS A 126 14.15 14.55 -3.13
N ALA A 127 15.42 14.19 -3.35
CA ALA A 127 16.31 14.92 -4.23
C ALA A 127 15.76 15.00 -5.66
N HIS A 128 16.15 16.05 -6.40
CA HIS A 128 15.82 16.24 -7.81
C HIS A 128 14.32 16.34 -8.12
N THR A 129 13.54 16.70 -7.10
CA THR A 129 12.13 17.04 -7.25
C THR A 129 11.97 18.54 -7.35
N VAL A 130 10.91 18.98 -8.04
CA VAL A 130 10.66 20.41 -8.30
C VAL A 130 10.69 21.22 -6.99
N VAL A 131 10.07 20.75 -5.91
CA VAL A 131 10.01 21.52 -4.66
C VAL A 131 11.36 21.55 -3.93
N VAL A 132 12.04 20.41 -3.76
CA VAL A 132 13.35 20.36 -3.10
C VAL A 132 14.40 21.18 -3.84
N ASP A 133 14.36 21.19 -5.18
CA ASP A 133 15.30 21.95 -6.00
C ASP A 133 15.09 23.47 -5.88
N HIS A 134 13.84 23.94 -5.72
CA HIS A 134 13.54 25.37 -5.61
C HIS A 134 13.54 25.90 -4.16
N VAL A 135 13.34 25.04 -3.16
CA VAL A 135 13.28 25.44 -1.75
C VAL A 135 14.60 25.11 -1.06
N ALA A 136 15.52 26.08 -1.01
CA ALA A 136 16.88 25.89 -0.50
C ALA A 136 16.95 25.30 0.92
N VAL A 137 16.02 25.66 1.81
CA VAL A 137 15.99 25.14 3.20
C VAL A 137 15.83 23.62 3.25
N LEU A 138 15.14 23.00 2.28
CA LEU A 138 14.99 21.54 2.23
C LEU A 138 16.31 20.81 1.95
N ARG A 139 17.29 21.51 1.35
CA ARG A 139 18.63 20.98 1.06
C ARG A 139 19.65 21.30 2.14
N THR A 140 19.25 22.05 3.19
CA THR A 140 20.13 22.37 4.31
C THR A 140 20.61 21.08 4.99
N PRO A 141 21.93 20.89 5.20
CA PRO A 141 22.45 19.75 5.93
C PRO A 141 22.05 19.84 7.40
N VAL A 142 21.55 18.73 7.94
CA VAL A 142 21.18 18.56 9.35
C VAL A 142 22.04 17.45 9.93
N ALA A 143 22.72 17.74 11.04
CA ALA A 143 23.51 16.77 11.77
C ALA A 143 22.63 16.02 12.80
N ILE A 144 22.68 14.69 12.79
CA ILE A 144 22.05 13.81 13.76
C ILE A 144 23.11 12.81 14.25
N GLY A 145 23.67 13.07 15.43
CA GLY A 145 24.81 12.31 15.94
C GLY A 145 26.00 12.40 14.97
N ALA A 146 26.48 11.25 14.50
CA ALA A 146 27.59 11.15 13.54
C ALA A 146 27.16 11.26 12.07
N HIS A 147 25.87 11.42 11.77
CA HIS A 147 25.36 11.44 10.41
C HIS A 147 24.94 12.85 9.99
N VAL A 148 25.26 13.24 8.76
CA VAL A 148 24.78 14.48 8.14
C VAL A 148 23.90 14.12 6.96
N LEU A 149 22.66 14.58 6.98
CA LEU A 149 21.68 14.35 5.93
C LEU A 149 20.95 15.65 5.60
N PRO A 150 20.54 15.87 4.33
CA PRO A 150 19.75 17.03 3.99
C PRO A 150 18.37 16.97 4.66
N LEU A 151 17.79 18.13 4.96
CA LEU A 151 16.51 18.26 5.66
C LEU A 151 15.38 17.46 4.98
N TYR A 152 15.31 17.40 3.64
CA TYR A 152 14.30 16.62 2.94
C TYR A 152 14.35 15.12 3.30
N ASN A 153 15.54 14.55 3.53
CA ASN A 153 15.69 13.14 3.93
C ASN A 153 15.22 12.94 5.37
N LEU A 154 15.50 13.90 6.26
CA LEU A 154 14.98 13.86 7.63
C LEU A 154 13.45 13.94 7.62
N LEU A 155 12.89 14.85 6.82
CA LEU A 155 11.45 14.97 6.62
C LEU A 155 10.85 13.69 6.04
N GLN A 156 11.53 13.00 5.12
CA GLN A 156 11.10 11.71 4.58
C GLN A 156 10.85 10.67 5.69
N HIS A 157 11.78 10.56 6.65
CA HIS A 157 11.67 9.60 7.74
C HIS A 157 10.62 10.01 8.77
N LEU A 158 10.61 11.29 9.18
CA LEU A 158 9.63 11.83 10.11
C LEU A 158 8.21 11.75 9.55
N SER A 159 8.02 12.11 8.28
CA SER A 159 6.73 12.06 7.61
C SER A 159 6.21 10.62 7.47
N SER A 160 7.10 9.64 7.27
CA SER A 160 6.74 8.21 7.27
C SER A 160 6.21 7.79 8.64
N LEU A 161 6.88 8.18 9.73
CA LEU A 161 6.41 7.89 11.10
C LEU A 161 5.06 8.57 11.38
N VAL A 162 4.92 9.84 11.03
CA VAL A 162 3.66 10.58 11.19
C VAL A 162 2.55 9.93 10.37
N GLY A 163 2.79 9.57 9.11
CA GLY A 163 1.83 8.88 8.25
C GLY A 163 1.36 7.55 8.84
N PHE A 164 2.29 6.76 9.39
CA PHE A 164 1.95 5.54 10.11
C PHE A 164 1.04 5.82 11.33
N LEU A 165 1.39 6.82 12.16
CA LEU A 165 0.60 7.19 13.34
C LEU A 165 -0.80 7.68 12.96
N VAL A 166 -0.93 8.44 11.85
CA VAL A 166 -2.23 8.87 11.32
C VAL A 166 -3.07 7.65 10.92
N ILE A 167 -2.52 6.72 10.13
CA ILE A 167 -3.24 5.50 9.73
C ILE A 167 -3.64 4.68 10.96
N ALA A 168 -2.74 4.50 11.92
CA ALA A 168 -3.01 3.78 13.16
C ALA A 168 -4.12 4.45 14.00
N GLY A 169 -4.10 5.79 14.10
CA GLY A 169 -5.13 6.58 14.77
C GLY A 169 -6.49 6.45 14.10
N PHE A 170 -6.54 6.51 12.77
CA PHE A 170 -7.76 6.27 11.99
C PHE A 170 -8.29 4.85 12.18
N ALA A 171 -7.42 3.83 12.13
CA ALA A 171 -7.79 2.43 12.34
C ALA A 171 -8.33 2.19 13.76
N ARG A 172 -7.69 2.78 14.78
CA ARG A 172 -8.15 2.71 16.17
C ARG A 172 -9.50 3.40 16.35
N SER A 173 -9.66 4.62 15.83
CA SER A 173 -10.90 5.38 15.89
C SER A 173 -12.05 4.64 15.19
N TRP A 174 -11.80 4.10 13.99
CA TRP A 174 -12.78 3.27 13.28
C TRP A 174 -13.15 2.03 14.10
N PHE A 175 -12.17 1.31 14.64
CA PHE A 175 -12.42 0.10 15.42
C PHE A 175 -13.23 0.37 16.71
N SER A 176 -12.95 1.48 17.40
CA SER A 176 -13.68 1.87 18.63
C SER A 176 -15.09 2.34 18.34
N SER A 177 -15.32 3.01 17.21
CA SER A 177 -16.62 3.62 16.88
C SER A 177 -17.52 2.73 16.03
N THR A 178 -17.00 1.61 15.51
CA THR A 178 -17.77 0.69 14.67
C THR A 178 -18.27 -0.49 15.50
N ALA A 179 -19.59 -0.60 15.64
CA ALA A 179 -20.21 -1.74 16.27
C ALA A 179 -20.03 -3.02 15.41
N PRO A 180 -19.86 -4.20 16.01
CA PRO A 180 -19.94 -5.46 15.28
C PRO A 180 -21.30 -5.59 14.57
N VAL A 181 -21.30 -5.90 13.28
CA VAL A 181 -22.52 -5.97 12.47
C VAL A 181 -23.04 -7.41 12.41
N GLN A 182 -22.19 -8.36 11.99
CA GLN A 182 -22.51 -9.80 11.95
C GLN A 182 -21.24 -10.65 12.04
N LEU A 183 -21.34 -11.81 12.68
CA LEU A 183 -20.28 -12.82 12.64
C LEU A 183 -20.32 -13.53 11.28
N ARG A 184 -19.19 -13.51 10.56
CA ARG A 184 -19.03 -14.32 9.34
C ARG A 184 -19.09 -15.82 9.71
N PRO A 185 -19.80 -16.66 8.93
CA PRO A 185 -20.00 -18.08 9.25
C PRO A 185 -18.71 -18.91 9.14
N TYR A 186 -17.66 -18.38 8.51
CA TYR A 186 -16.37 -19.04 8.41
C TYR A 186 -15.26 -18.11 8.87
N GLN A 187 -14.45 -18.58 9.81
CA GLN A 187 -13.24 -17.90 10.26
C GLN A 187 -12.13 -18.94 10.44
N ALA A 188 -10.91 -18.58 10.07
CA ALA A 188 -9.76 -19.45 10.31
C ALA A 188 -9.48 -19.61 11.81
N SER A 189 -9.07 -20.81 12.23
CA SER A 189 -8.57 -21.05 13.58
C SER A 189 -7.28 -20.25 13.83
N ASN A 190 -6.95 -19.98 15.10
CA ASN A 190 -5.72 -19.27 15.45
C ASN A 190 -4.45 -19.99 14.95
N ALA A 191 -4.43 -21.32 14.99
CA ALA A 191 -3.32 -22.10 14.44
C ALA A 191 -3.15 -21.88 12.92
N ARG A 192 -4.24 -21.82 12.17
CA ARG A 192 -4.19 -21.52 10.74
C ARG A 192 -3.76 -20.08 10.46
N ARG A 193 -4.26 -19.11 11.25
CA ARG A 193 -3.83 -17.70 11.17
C ARG A 193 -2.31 -17.57 11.39
N LEU A 194 -1.80 -18.22 12.43
CA LEU A 194 -0.37 -18.27 12.73
C LEU A 194 0.41 -18.92 11.59
N GLY A 195 -0.04 -20.08 11.08
CA GLY A 195 0.59 -20.75 9.95
C GLY A 195 0.69 -19.86 8.70
N ILE A 196 -0.39 -19.16 8.34
CA ILE A 196 -0.41 -18.19 7.24
C ILE A 196 0.59 -17.06 7.48
N ALA A 197 0.60 -16.48 8.69
CA ALA A 197 1.53 -15.43 9.05
C ALA A 197 3.00 -15.90 8.94
N LEU A 198 3.30 -17.09 9.45
CA LEU A 198 4.64 -17.70 9.36
C LEU A 198 5.07 -17.93 7.92
N VAL A 199 4.18 -18.40 7.04
CA VAL A 199 4.50 -18.59 5.62
C VAL A 199 4.79 -17.25 4.93
N ILE A 200 4.02 -16.20 5.23
CA ILE A 200 4.26 -14.86 4.69
C ILE A 200 5.60 -14.31 5.20
N VAL A 201 5.90 -14.47 6.50
CA VAL A 201 7.17 -14.05 7.10
C VAL A 201 8.34 -14.83 6.49
N ALA A 202 8.22 -16.14 6.32
CA ALA A 202 9.24 -16.95 5.68
C ALA A 202 9.49 -16.51 4.24
N ALA A 203 8.44 -16.22 3.47
CA ALA A 203 8.55 -15.66 2.13
C ALA A 203 9.25 -14.29 2.14
N ALA A 204 8.95 -13.42 3.11
CA ALA A 204 9.63 -12.14 3.28
C ALA A 204 11.13 -12.33 3.56
N VAL A 205 11.50 -13.25 4.46
CA VAL A 205 12.90 -13.58 4.77
C VAL A 205 13.64 -14.08 3.54
N VAL A 206 13.04 -15.00 2.78
CA VAL A 206 13.60 -15.48 1.51
C VAL A 206 13.78 -14.34 0.52
N GLY A 207 12.78 -13.47 0.39
CA GLY A 207 12.86 -12.25 -0.42
C GLY A 207 14.04 -11.37 -0.01
N GLY A 208 14.21 -11.12 1.29
CA GLY A 208 15.33 -10.34 1.83
C GLY A 208 16.70 -10.97 1.52
N LEU A 209 16.84 -12.28 1.67
CA LEU A 209 18.06 -13.00 1.30
C LEU A 209 18.35 -12.89 -0.21
N VAL A 210 17.33 -12.98 -1.06
CA VAL A 210 17.49 -12.74 -2.51
C VAL A 210 17.97 -11.31 -2.78
N GLY A 211 17.37 -10.32 -2.13
CA GLY A 211 17.78 -8.92 -2.26
C GLY A 211 19.21 -8.67 -1.80
N LEU A 212 19.66 -9.36 -0.75
CA LEU A 212 21.03 -9.27 -0.23
C LEU A 212 22.05 -9.94 -1.15
N LEU A 213 21.72 -11.13 -1.68
CA LEU A 213 22.69 -11.99 -2.36
C LEU A 213 22.71 -11.80 -3.88
N TRP A 214 21.63 -11.32 -4.49
CA TRP A 214 21.45 -11.31 -5.96
C TRP A 214 21.28 -9.92 -6.57
N ARG A 215 21.12 -8.86 -5.77
CA ARG A 215 21.06 -7.49 -6.29
C ARG A 215 22.33 -6.74 -6.00
N GLU A 216 22.91 -6.16 -7.05
CA GLU A 216 24.05 -5.27 -6.92
C GLU A 216 23.72 -4.09 -5.99
N ALA A 217 24.63 -3.82 -5.06
CA ALA A 217 24.54 -2.70 -4.16
C ALA A 217 25.92 -2.03 -4.02
N ARG A 218 25.95 -0.71 -4.13
CA ARG A 218 27.18 0.10 -4.04
C ARG A 218 27.36 0.78 -2.69
N THR A 219 26.29 0.81 -1.89
CA THR A 219 26.25 1.49 -0.59
C THR A 219 25.43 0.65 0.40
N PRO A 220 25.64 0.80 1.72
CA PRO A 220 24.79 0.17 2.73
C PRO A 220 23.30 0.52 2.58
N GLY A 221 23.01 1.76 2.13
CA GLY A 221 21.64 2.19 1.84
C GLY A 221 21.01 1.42 0.68
N HIS A 222 21.77 1.11 -0.38
CA HIS A 222 21.28 0.26 -1.48
C HIS A 222 21.05 -1.18 -1.03
N VAL A 223 21.90 -1.73 -0.16
CA VAL A 223 21.67 -3.07 0.43
C VAL A 223 20.35 -3.09 1.20
N LEU A 224 20.16 -2.13 2.11
CA LEU A 224 18.93 -2.03 2.89
C LEU A 224 17.70 -1.88 2.00
N PHE A 225 17.78 -1.01 0.99
CA PHE A 225 16.71 -0.84 0.00
C PHE A 225 16.38 -2.16 -0.70
N ASN A 226 17.40 -2.86 -1.24
CA ASN A 226 17.21 -4.13 -1.93
C ASN A 226 16.54 -5.16 -1.02
N VAL A 227 17.04 -5.35 0.20
CA VAL A 227 16.49 -6.29 1.19
C VAL A 227 15.04 -5.97 1.50
N VAL A 228 14.70 -4.72 1.82
CA VAL A 228 13.34 -4.33 2.21
C VAL A 228 12.37 -4.53 1.04
N VAL A 229 12.74 -4.05 -0.15
CA VAL A 229 11.88 -4.11 -1.35
C VAL A 229 11.61 -5.55 -1.77
N THR A 230 12.63 -6.41 -1.82
CA THR A 230 12.44 -7.82 -2.21
C THR A 230 11.71 -8.62 -1.13
N SER A 231 11.91 -8.30 0.16
CA SER A 231 11.14 -8.88 1.26
C SER A 231 9.65 -8.57 1.12
N MET A 232 9.31 -7.30 0.89
CA MET A 232 7.92 -6.86 0.71
C MET A 232 7.29 -7.47 -0.55
N ALA A 233 8.02 -7.48 -1.67
CA ALA A 233 7.54 -8.06 -2.92
C ALA A 233 7.23 -9.57 -2.77
N MET A 234 8.14 -10.33 -2.14
CA MET A 234 7.95 -11.77 -1.95
C MET A 234 6.81 -12.07 -0.96
N ALA A 235 6.68 -11.28 0.11
CA ALA A 235 5.54 -11.37 1.03
C ALA A 235 4.20 -11.11 0.33
N ALA A 236 4.15 -10.09 -0.54
CA ALA A 236 2.95 -9.75 -1.31
C ALA A 236 2.57 -10.86 -2.31
N LEU A 237 3.54 -11.41 -3.04
CA LEU A 237 3.31 -12.54 -3.95
C LEU A 237 2.79 -13.77 -3.21
N MET A 238 3.40 -14.11 -2.07
CA MET A 238 2.96 -15.22 -1.23
C MET A 238 1.54 -14.99 -0.71
N LEU A 239 1.21 -13.77 -0.30
CA LEU A 239 -0.15 -13.44 0.13
C LEU A 239 -1.17 -13.67 -0.98
N VAL A 240 -0.88 -13.20 -2.21
CA VAL A 240 -1.75 -13.42 -3.37
C VAL A 240 -1.91 -14.92 -3.66
N ALA A 241 -0.81 -15.69 -3.63
CA ALA A 241 -0.85 -17.14 -3.84
C ALA A 241 -1.69 -17.87 -2.78
N LEU A 242 -1.55 -17.51 -1.50
CA LEU A 242 -2.36 -18.07 -0.42
C LEU A 242 -3.84 -17.71 -0.59
N CYS A 243 -4.16 -16.49 -1.02
CA CYS A 243 -5.54 -16.08 -1.28
C CYS A 243 -6.15 -16.87 -2.45
N ALA A 244 -5.36 -17.11 -3.51
CA ALA A 244 -5.75 -17.97 -4.63
C ALA A 244 -6.05 -19.40 -4.17
N GLY A 245 -5.17 -19.99 -3.36
CA GLY A 245 -5.39 -21.31 -2.76
C GLY A 245 -6.66 -21.37 -1.89
N TRP A 246 -6.91 -20.34 -1.07
CA TRP A 246 -8.14 -20.23 -0.28
C TRP A 246 -9.38 -20.16 -1.18
N ARG A 247 -9.35 -19.39 -2.27
CA ARG A 247 -10.48 -19.25 -3.20
C ARG A 247 -10.80 -20.56 -3.89
N VAL A 248 -9.79 -21.29 -4.36
CA VAL A 248 -9.97 -22.62 -4.97
C VAL A 248 -10.58 -23.59 -3.96
N GLY A 249 -10.08 -23.61 -2.71
CA GLY A 249 -10.64 -24.44 -1.65
C GLY A 249 -12.13 -24.18 -1.38
N LYS A 250 -12.54 -22.91 -1.36
CA LYS A 250 -13.96 -22.52 -1.19
C LYS A 250 -14.83 -22.96 -2.36
N LEU A 251 -14.34 -22.88 -3.60
CA LEU A 251 -15.09 -23.32 -4.77
C LEU A 251 -15.29 -24.83 -4.79
N ARG A 252 -14.29 -25.60 -4.34
CA ARG A 252 -14.38 -27.06 -4.23
C ARG A 252 -15.39 -27.49 -3.15
N ALA A 253 -15.43 -26.80 -2.01
CA ALA A 253 -16.34 -27.13 -0.90
C ALA A 253 -17.83 -26.77 -1.17
N ARG A 254 -18.14 -26.08 -2.29
CA ARG A 254 -19.50 -25.73 -2.70
C ARG A 254 -20.07 -26.67 -3.77
N ARG A 255 -19.24 -27.54 -4.33
CA ARG A 255 -19.64 -28.61 -5.28
C ARG A 255 -19.88 -29.87 -4.48
#